data_AF-A0A251TGT9-F1
#
_entry.id   AF-A0A251TGT9-F1
#
_cell.length_a   1.000
_cell.length_b   1.000
_cell.length_c   1.000
_cell.angle_alpha   90.00
_cell.angle_beta   90.00
_cell.angle_gamma   90.00
#
_symmetry.space_group_name_H-M   'P 1'
#
loop_
_entity.id
_entity.type
_entity.pdbx_description
1 polymer ?
#
loop_
_entity_poly.entity_id
_entity_poly.type
_entity_poly.pdbx_seq_one_letter_code
_entity_poly.pdbx_strand_id
1 'polypeptide(L)'
;MSTNIDISNEINSPNYKKQTKLPCVHSLSSLIKNHTEQDMQKVIHSIKVGFALVLVSLLYLLDPLFEQVGENAMWAIMTVVVVFEFFAGATLSKGLLRGLGTILGGGLGCLAGIVADNFGKIGNAVVIGSSVFVLGATMTYCRLIPRIKKKCDYGFMIFILTFNLVAVSGLRADKVIALARERLSTIGMGFAVCVFTSLLIFPMWASDELHRLTSSKFDKLACCIEDCMKAYFSVVNENESMPRMNFGDCKTVLHSKSSDESLANFARWEPWHGRFGLCYPWEKYIQIGELMREMASIIMSMQACLESPLQPSTPLQHVIKEPCKNAGLSLGLTMRELGKSIMNMKPCQAKTVTVPKLQAIKLELIVLSTSSKLKGAANVESIAVANFLFLLMKIVDKVEVLAQEVDALGEVAGFQSK
;
A
#
# COMPACT_ATOMS: atom_id res chain seq x y z
N MET A 1 -35.37 72.05 34.77
CA MET A 1 -35.17 72.74 36.07
C MET A 1 -35.67 71.78 37.14
N SER A 2 -34.78 71.47 38.10
CA SER A 2 -34.96 70.66 39.33
C SER A 2 -35.14 69.14 39.16
N THR A 3 -34.13 68.27 39.33
CA THR A 3 -33.24 67.88 40.47
C THR A 3 -33.77 66.72 41.32
N ASN A 4 -33.00 65.62 41.27
CA ASN A 4 -32.59 64.66 42.30
C ASN A 4 -33.63 64.05 43.26
N ILE A 5 -33.60 62.71 43.40
CA ILE A 5 -33.07 62.01 44.60
C ILE A 5 -32.63 60.61 44.18
N ASP A 6 -31.65 60.13 44.92
CA ASP A 6 -30.63 59.14 44.65
C ASP A 6 -30.81 57.93 45.61
N ILE A 7 -29.97 56.91 45.38
CA ILE A 7 -29.47 55.88 46.33
C ILE A 7 -30.13 54.48 46.30
N SER A 8 -29.38 53.56 45.67
CA SER A 8 -28.71 52.33 46.20
C SER A 8 -29.50 51.41 47.15
N ASN A 9 -29.31 50.09 47.24
CA ASN A 9 -28.29 49.13 46.82
C ASN A 9 -28.86 47.75 47.21
N GLU A 10 -28.72 46.71 46.37
CA GLU A 10 -28.38 45.32 46.78
C GLU A 10 -28.51 44.39 45.56
N ILE A 11 -27.41 44.23 44.83
CA ILE A 11 -27.25 43.13 43.87
C ILE A 11 -26.27 42.14 44.49
N ASN A 12 -26.83 41.03 44.99
CA ASN A 12 -26.09 39.82 45.28
C ASN A 12 -25.65 39.16 43.96
N SER A 13 -24.34 38.97 43.81
CA SER A 13 -23.77 38.02 42.85
C SER A 13 -23.94 36.59 43.39
N PRO A 14 -23.99 35.57 42.52
CA PRO A 14 -22.78 34.73 42.49
C PRO A 14 -22.40 34.15 41.10
N ASN A 15 -21.09 34.16 40.87
CA ASN A 15 -20.28 33.12 40.22
C ASN A 15 -20.63 32.66 38.79
N TYR A 16 -20.03 33.34 37.80
CA TYR A 16 -19.71 32.74 36.51
C TYR A 16 -18.46 31.84 36.62
N LYS A 17 -18.66 30.52 36.80
CA LYS A 17 -17.65 29.52 36.42
C LYS A 17 -17.55 29.50 34.89
N LYS A 18 -16.56 30.22 34.35
CA LYS A 18 -16.19 30.17 32.93
C LYS A 18 -15.59 28.79 32.65
N GLN A 19 -16.43 27.85 32.22
CA GLN A 19 -16.01 26.54 31.75
C GLN A 19 -15.44 26.74 30.34
N THR A 20 -14.13 26.97 30.24
CA THR A 20 -13.38 26.97 28.98
C THR A 20 -13.35 25.53 28.43
N LYS A 21 -14.45 25.11 27.81
CA LYS A 21 -14.45 23.92 26.95
C LYS A 21 -13.76 24.30 25.63
N LEU A 22 -12.57 23.75 25.38
CA LEU A 22 -11.89 23.90 24.09
C LEU A 22 -12.82 23.39 22.97
N PRO A 23 -13.19 24.24 21.98
CA PRO A 23 -14.05 23.85 20.86
C PRO A 23 -13.45 22.71 20.02
N CYS A 24 -12.12 22.57 20.03
CA CYS A 24 -11.38 21.59 19.24
C CYS A 24 -11.67 20.13 19.67
N VAL A 25 -11.84 19.88 20.98
CA VAL A 25 -12.02 18.50 21.50
C VAL A 25 -13.42 17.97 21.20
N HIS A 26 -14.44 18.83 21.23
CA HIS A 26 -15.81 18.45 20.89
C HIS A 26 -15.97 18.20 19.38
N SER A 27 -15.32 19.00 18.53
CA SER A 27 -15.30 18.81 17.08
C SER A 27 -14.65 17.48 16.68
N LEU A 28 -13.53 17.12 17.33
CA LEU A 28 -12.87 15.83 17.13
C LEU A 28 -13.76 14.65 17.56
N SER A 29 -14.43 14.78 18.72
CA SER A 29 -15.34 13.75 19.24
C SER A 29 -16.56 13.52 18.33
N SER A 30 -17.06 14.55 17.64
CA SER A 30 -18.15 14.40 16.68
C SER A 30 -17.71 13.82 15.34
N LEU A 31 -16.46 14.07 14.92
CA LEU A 31 -15.85 13.46 13.73
C LEU A 31 -15.65 11.94 13.92
N ILE A 32 -15.20 11.51 15.09
CA ILE A 32 -14.89 10.11 15.39
C ILE A 32 -16.13 9.19 15.42
N LYS A 33 -17.35 9.76 15.52
CA LYS A 33 -18.56 8.98 15.82
C LYS A 33 -19.08 8.11 14.66
N ASN A 34 -18.56 8.27 13.43
CA ASN A 34 -19.07 7.59 12.22
C ASN A 34 -17.99 7.06 11.23
N HIS A 35 -16.76 6.77 11.67
CA HIS A 35 -15.67 6.49 10.73
C HIS A 35 -15.24 5.02 10.57
N THR A 36 -14.96 4.67 9.32
CA THR A 36 -14.26 3.44 8.87
C THR A 36 -12.87 3.37 9.51
N GLU A 37 -12.37 2.16 9.78
CA GLU A 37 -11.03 1.90 10.36
C GLU A 37 -9.90 2.74 9.72
N GLN A 38 -9.96 2.95 8.40
CA GLN A 38 -9.00 3.76 7.64
C GLN A 38 -8.98 5.23 8.03
N ASP A 39 -10.12 5.82 8.38
CA ASP A 39 -10.19 7.22 8.76
C ASP A 39 -9.66 7.45 10.17
N MET A 40 -9.82 6.47 11.06
CA MET A 40 -9.18 6.48 12.37
C MET A 40 -7.65 6.43 12.25
N GLN A 41 -7.11 5.58 11.38
CA GLN A 41 -5.66 5.51 11.15
C GLN A 41 -5.09 6.84 10.60
N LYS A 42 -5.81 7.55 9.72
CA LYS A 42 -5.42 8.89 9.24
C LYS A 42 -5.36 9.93 10.35
N VAL A 43 -6.31 9.90 11.29
CA VAL A 43 -6.32 10.79 12.46
C VAL A 43 -5.12 10.47 13.36
N ILE A 44 -4.90 9.19 13.67
CA ILE A 44 -3.74 8.75 14.46
C ILE A 44 -2.44 9.22 13.80
N HIS A 45 -2.28 9.01 12.49
CA HIS A 45 -1.10 9.46 11.76
C HIS A 45 -0.86 10.98 11.90
N SER A 46 -1.90 11.78 11.68
CA SER A 46 -1.82 13.24 11.80
C SER A 46 -1.34 13.68 13.19
N ILE A 47 -1.85 13.04 14.24
CA ILE A 47 -1.44 13.30 15.63
C ILE A 47 0.03 12.92 15.85
N LYS A 48 0.48 11.77 15.32
CA LYS A 48 1.88 11.35 15.44
C LYS A 48 2.86 12.32 14.80
N VAL A 49 2.53 12.83 13.60
CA VAL A 49 3.37 13.81 12.91
C VAL A 49 3.47 15.08 13.76
N GLY A 50 2.34 15.56 14.30
CA GLY A 50 2.33 16.68 15.24
C GLY A 50 3.19 16.43 16.48
N PHE A 51 3.08 15.24 17.09
CA PHE A 51 3.90 14.85 18.23
C PHE A 51 5.39 14.80 17.90
N ALA A 52 5.78 14.27 16.74
CA ALA A 52 7.16 14.24 16.28
C ALA A 52 7.74 15.65 16.08
N LEU A 53 6.94 16.57 15.54
CA LEU A 53 7.34 17.98 15.39
C LEU A 53 7.53 18.68 16.73
N VAL A 54 6.66 18.41 17.72
CA VAL A 54 6.84 18.92 19.08
C VAL A 54 8.09 18.32 19.71
N LEU A 55 8.29 17.00 19.58
CA LEU A 55 9.43 16.32 20.20
C LEU A 55 10.76 16.78 19.62
N VAL A 56 10.87 16.93 18.29
CA VAL A 56 12.10 17.47 17.68
C VAL A 56 12.34 18.93 18.10
N SER A 57 11.29 19.74 18.24
CA SER A 57 11.41 21.13 18.68
C SER A 57 11.83 21.23 20.15
N LEU A 58 11.28 20.38 21.03
CA LEU A 58 11.65 20.32 22.44
C LEU A 58 13.10 19.86 22.64
N LEU A 59 13.58 18.91 21.83
CA LEU A 59 14.99 18.49 21.87
C LEU A 59 15.96 19.64 21.59
N TYR A 60 15.56 20.62 20.76
CA TYR A 60 16.34 21.84 20.54
C TYR A 60 16.29 22.84 21.67
N LEU A 61 15.21 22.84 22.47
CA LEU A 61 15.06 23.75 23.60
C LEU A 61 15.80 23.25 24.86
N LEU A 62 16.27 22.00 24.88
CA LEU A 62 17.08 21.47 25.97
C LEU A 62 18.56 21.81 25.75
N ASP A 63 19.11 22.63 26.66
CA ASP A 63 20.44 23.28 26.61
C ASP A 63 21.63 22.43 26.07
N PRO A 64 21.83 21.14 26.42
CA PRO A 64 23.01 20.41 25.94
C PRO A 64 23.01 20.09 24.43
N LEU A 65 21.87 20.16 23.73
CA LEU A 65 21.79 19.95 22.28
C LEU A 65 21.82 21.26 21.47
N PHE A 66 21.48 22.39 22.11
CA PHE A 66 21.46 23.71 21.46
C PHE A 66 22.88 24.25 21.25
N GLU A 67 23.79 24.10 22.22
CA GLU A 67 25.19 24.56 22.11
C GLU A 67 25.97 23.88 20.97
N GLN A 68 25.57 22.68 20.55
CA GLN A 68 26.22 21.93 19.46
C GLN A 68 25.56 22.09 18.08
N VAL A 69 24.32 22.58 18.00
CA VAL A 69 23.46 22.42 16.79
C VAL A 69 22.58 23.65 16.47
N GLY A 70 22.63 24.72 17.28
CA GLY A 70 21.63 25.78 17.36
C GLY A 70 21.25 26.51 16.05
N GLU A 71 22.17 26.67 15.09
CA GLU A 71 21.86 27.35 13.82
C GLU A 71 21.18 26.45 12.77
N ASN A 72 21.18 25.11 12.95
CA ASN A 72 20.73 24.14 11.95
C ASN A 72 19.41 23.43 12.27
N ALA A 73 18.63 23.94 13.23
CA ALA A 73 17.35 23.36 13.65
C ALA A 73 16.34 23.16 12.50
N MET A 74 16.39 24.04 11.49
CA MET A 74 15.56 23.94 10.30
C MET A 74 15.74 22.59 9.57
N TRP A 75 16.95 22.03 9.52
CA TRP A 75 17.23 20.78 8.80
C TRP A 75 16.62 19.56 9.47
N ALA A 76 16.57 19.52 10.80
CA ALA A 76 15.94 18.45 11.55
C ALA A 76 14.41 18.50 11.43
N ILE A 77 13.80 19.68 11.56
CA ILE A 77 12.35 19.87 11.35
C ILE A 77 11.97 19.48 9.92
N MET A 78 12.72 19.96 8.92
CA MET A 78 12.54 19.56 7.52
C MET A 78 12.78 18.07 7.29
N THR A 79 13.59 17.41 8.12
CA THR A 79 13.74 15.95 8.09
C THR A 79 12.46 15.29 8.55
N VAL A 80 11.91 15.69 9.70
CA VAL A 80 10.66 15.15 10.21
C VAL A 80 9.53 15.29 9.19
N VAL A 81 9.33 16.50 8.64
CA VAL A 81 8.24 16.77 7.68
C VAL A 81 8.35 15.92 6.41
N VAL A 82 9.56 15.69 5.89
CA VAL A 82 9.76 15.02 4.59
C VAL A 82 9.93 13.51 4.72
N VAL A 83 10.42 13.02 5.86
CA VAL A 83 10.71 11.59 6.09
C VAL A 83 9.54 10.88 6.76
N PHE A 84 8.76 11.56 7.59
CA PHE A 84 7.66 10.92 8.30
C PHE A 84 6.55 10.53 7.33
N GLU A 85 6.30 9.22 7.26
CA GLU A 85 5.32 8.62 6.37
C GLU A 85 4.26 7.87 7.16
N PHE A 86 3.18 7.47 6.46
CA PHE A 86 2.07 6.76 7.08
C PHE A 86 2.48 5.43 7.73
N PHE A 87 3.28 4.63 7.01
CA PHE A 87 3.77 3.36 7.52
C PHE A 87 5.17 3.49 8.12
N ALA A 88 5.45 2.70 9.17
CA ALA A 88 6.75 2.69 9.83
C ALA A 88 7.88 2.31 8.87
N GLY A 89 7.70 1.27 8.03
CA GLY A 89 8.70 0.87 7.03
C GLY A 89 8.95 1.95 5.96
N ALA A 90 7.91 2.71 5.59
CA ALA A 90 8.08 3.85 4.67
C ALA A 90 8.95 4.95 5.30
N THR A 91 8.70 5.28 6.56
CA THR A 91 9.50 6.25 7.33
C THR A 91 10.95 5.80 7.45
N LEU A 92 11.18 4.53 7.80
CA LEU A 92 12.53 3.98 7.94
C LEU A 92 13.29 4.01 6.61
N SER A 93 12.66 3.54 5.53
CA SER A 93 13.26 3.52 4.20
C SER A 93 13.62 4.93 3.71
N LYS A 94 12.70 5.90 3.83
CA LYS A 94 12.96 7.30 3.44
C LYS A 94 14.08 7.92 4.27
N GLY A 95 14.10 7.70 5.58
CA GLY A 95 15.13 8.28 6.43
C GLY A 95 16.52 7.72 6.14
N LEU A 96 16.64 6.41 5.93
CA LEU A 96 17.90 5.78 5.49
C LEU A 96 18.32 6.28 4.10
N LEU A 97 17.40 6.39 3.15
CA LEU A 97 17.65 6.95 1.82
C LEU A 97 18.09 8.42 1.88
N ARG A 98 17.57 9.21 2.82
CA ARG A 98 18.00 10.59 3.06
C ARG A 98 19.45 10.62 3.55
N GLY A 99 19.77 9.83 4.58
CA GLY A 99 21.12 9.74 5.12
C GLY A 99 22.13 9.31 4.06
N LEU A 100 21.85 8.23 3.33
CA LEU A 100 22.70 7.74 2.24
C LEU A 100 22.87 8.78 1.12
N GLY A 101 21.78 9.42 0.69
CA GLY A 101 21.83 10.47 -0.33
C GLY A 101 22.70 11.65 0.08
N THR A 102 22.59 12.10 1.34
CA THR A 102 23.42 13.20 1.88
C THR A 102 24.89 12.80 2.01
N ILE A 103 25.19 11.61 2.51
CA ILE A 103 26.57 11.12 2.65
C ILE A 103 27.24 11.00 1.27
N LEU A 104 26.57 10.32 0.33
CA LEU A 104 27.11 10.12 -1.02
C LEU A 104 27.22 11.44 -1.79
N GLY A 105 26.20 12.30 -1.71
CA GLY A 105 26.20 13.59 -2.39
C GLY A 105 27.26 14.55 -1.83
N GLY A 106 27.38 14.62 -0.51
CA GLY A 106 28.41 15.43 0.15
C GLY A 106 29.83 14.91 -0.12
N GLY A 107 30.03 13.59 -0.06
CA GLY A 107 31.31 12.96 -0.34
C GLY A 107 31.78 13.18 -1.78
N LEU A 108 30.91 12.94 -2.77
CA LEU A 108 31.23 13.19 -4.18
C LEU A 108 31.37 14.69 -4.50
N GLY A 109 30.62 15.56 -3.83
CA GLY A 109 30.75 17.00 -3.97
C GLY A 109 32.11 17.50 -3.48
N CYS A 110 32.57 16.98 -2.33
CA CYS A 110 33.90 17.26 -1.80
C CYS A 110 35.00 16.75 -2.76
N LEU A 111 34.85 15.53 -3.27
CA LEU A 111 35.78 14.97 -4.24
C LEU A 111 35.88 15.84 -5.51
N ALA A 112 34.75 16.32 -6.03
CA ALA A 112 34.74 17.23 -7.18
C ALA A 112 35.48 18.54 -6.88
N GLY A 113 35.29 19.12 -5.69
CA GLY A 113 36.03 20.32 -5.25
C GLY A 113 37.53 20.10 -5.16
N ILE A 114 37.97 18.99 -4.54
CA ILE A 114 39.40 18.64 -4.42
C ILE A 114 40.03 18.45 -5.80
N VAL A 115 39.33 17.80 -6.73
CA VAL A 115 39.84 17.63 -8.10
C VAL A 115 39.93 18.98 -8.80
N ALA A 116 38.92 19.85 -8.65
CA ALA A 116 38.85 21.15 -9.28
C ALA A 116 39.95 22.13 -8.81
N ASP A 117 40.37 22.06 -7.55
CA ASP A 117 41.44 22.88 -6.98
C ASP A 117 42.80 22.67 -7.69
N ASN A 118 43.03 21.51 -8.30
CA ASN A 118 44.26 21.21 -9.02
C ASN A 118 44.37 21.91 -10.40
N PHE A 119 43.28 22.47 -10.94
CA PHE A 119 43.20 22.97 -12.33
C PHE A 119 43.18 24.50 -12.47
N GLY A 120 43.52 25.25 -11.42
CA GLY A 120 43.51 26.72 -11.43
C GLY A 120 42.10 27.32 -11.59
N LYS A 121 41.97 28.65 -11.64
CA LYS A 121 40.65 29.33 -11.55
C LYS A 121 39.68 28.99 -12.69
N ILE A 122 40.16 28.96 -13.94
CA ILE A 122 39.32 28.66 -15.12
C ILE A 122 39.01 27.16 -15.19
N GLY A 123 40.01 26.31 -14.94
CA GLY A 123 39.83 24.85 -14.93
C GLY A 123 38.91 24.37 -13.81
N ASN A 124 38.95 25.02 -12.64
CA ASN A 124 38.06 24.71 -11.52
C ASN A 124 36.57 24.85 -11.92
N ALA A 125 36.19 25.98 -12.53
CA ALA A 125 34.82 26.20 -12.99
C ALA A 125 34.37 25.16 -14.04
N VAL A 126 35.27 24.77 -14.95
CA VAL A 126 34.99 23.75 -15.97
C VAL A 126 34.80 22.36 -15.35
N VAL A 127 35.64 21.98 -14.39
CA VAL A 127 35.56 20.69 -13.68
C VAL A 127 34.30 20.61 -12.82
N ILE A 128 33.98 21.64 -12.04
CA ILE A 128 32.74 21.68 -11.24
C ILE A 128 31.53 21.65 -12.17
N GLY A 129 31.48 22.51 -13.18
CA GLY A 129 30.35 22.58 -14.13
C GLY A 129 30.12 21.26 -14.87
N SER A 130 31.19 20.61 -15.35
CA SER A 130 31.08 19.30 -16.01
C SER A 130 30.64 18.19 -15.05
N SER A 131 31.14 18.18 -13.80
CA SER A 131 30.72 17.19 -12.79
C SER A 131 29.24 17.34 -12.40
N VAL A 132 28.76 18.58 -12.20
CA VAL A 132 27.36 18.93 -11.99
C VAL A 132 26.49 18.47 -13.14
N PHE A 133 26.92 18.72 -14.37
CA PHE A 133 26.19 18.28 -15.55
C PHE A 133 26.12 16.75 -15.65
N VAL A 134 27.25 16.06 -15.57
CA VAL A 134 27.32 14.59 -15.76
C VAL A 134 26.55 13.86 -14.67
N LEU A 135 26.82 14.17 -13.39
CA LEU A 135 26.13 13.51 -12.28
C LEU A 135 24.67 13.94 -12.21
N GLY A 136 24.35 15.23 -12.41
CA GLY A 136 22.97 15.69 -12.47
C GLY A 136 22.15 14.99 -13.55
N ALA A 137 22.69 14.89 -14.77
CA ALA A 137 22.04 14.21 -15.89
C ALA A 137 21.89 12.70 -15.63
N THR A 138 22.96 12.04 -15.19
CA THR A 138 22.96 10.59 -14.90
C THR A 138 21.93 10.24 -13.85
N MET A 139 21.93 10.95 -12.72
CA MET A 139 21.02 10.68 -11.62
C MET A 139 19.58 11.02 -11.99
N THR A 140 19.35 12.08 -12.76
CA THR A 140 18.01 12.42 -13.29
C THR A 140 17.51 11.35 -14.25
N TYR A 141 18.38 10.83 -15.12
CA TYR A 141 18.03 9.72 -16.02
C TYR A 141 17.69 8.44 -15.23
N CYS A 142 18.47 8.08 -14.21
CA CYS A 142 18.18 6.94 -13.34
C CYS A 142 16.81 7.06 -12.66
N ARG A 143 16.38 8.27 -12.28
CA ARG A 143 15.05 8.55 -11.70
C ARG A 143 13.89 8.33 -12.68
N LEU A 144 14.14 8.35 -13.99
CA LEU A 144 13.11 8.07 -15.00
C LEU A 144 12.87 6.57 -15.19
N ILE A 145 13.80 5.71 -14.77
CA ILE A 145 13.66 4.25 -14.88
C ILE A 145 12.66 3.77 -13.82
N PRO A 146 11.48 3.22 -14.18
CA PRO A 146 10.41 2.93 -13.21
C PRO A 146 10.81 1.99 -12.07
N ARG A 147 11.64 0.97 -12.37
CA ARG A 147 12.15 0.01 -11.37
C ARG A 147 12.99 0.69 -10.30
N ILE A 148 13.81 1.65 -10.72
CA ILE A 148 14.74 2.40 -9.87
C ILE A 148 13.98 3.48 -9.11
N LYS A 149 13.12 4.24 -9.82
CA LYS A 149 12.27 5.30 -9.27
C LYS A 149 11.49 4.83 -8.04
N LYS A 150 10.85 3.67 -8.16
CA LYS A 150 10.00 3.14 -7.09
C LYS A 150 10.72 2.88 -5.77
N LYS A 151 12.02 2.54 -5.83
CA LYS A 151 12.81 2.17 -4.65
C LYS A 151 13.70 3.31 -4.15
N CYS A 152 14.26 4.10 -5.06
CA CYS A 152 15.39 4.99 -4.75
C CYS A 152 15.19 6.45 -5.18
N ASP A 153 14.03 6.85 -5.73
CA ASP A 153 13.83 8.21 -6.26
C ASP A 153 14.14 9.30 -5.24
N TYR A 154 13.67 9.14 -4.00
CA TYR A 154 13.92 10.08 -2.93
C TYR A 154 15.42 10.21 -2.60
N GLY A 155 16.14 9.08 -2.53
CA GLY A 155 17.59 9.08 -2.29
C GLY A 155 18.36 9.80 -3.39
N PHE A 156 18.00 9.58 -4.67
CA PHE A 156 18.61 10.29 -5.79
C PHE A 156 18.30 11.79 -5.82
N MET A 157 17.09 12.18 -5.44
CA MET A 157 16.75 13.59 -5.30
C MET A 157 17.62 14.28 -4.23
N ILE A 158 17.76 13.67 -3.05
CA ILE A 158 18.61 14.20 -1.96
C ILE A 158 20.07 14.19 -2.37
N PHE A 159 20.53 13.15 -3.07
CA PHE A 159 21.88 13.09 -3.63
C PHE A 159 22.18 14.26 -4.55
N ILE A 160 21.35 14.49 -5.58
CA ILE A 160 21.53 15.58 -6.55
C ILE A 160 21.56 16.93 -5.83
N LEU A 161 20.61 17.15 -4.90
CA LEU A 161 20.54 18.39 -4.12
C LEU A 161 21.81 18.62 -3.30
N THR A 162 22.26 17.59 -2.58
CA THR A 162 23.44 17.71 -1.70
C THR A 162 24.71 17.87 -2.51
N PHE A 163 24.87 17.08 -3.58
CA PHE A 163 26.02 17.14 -4.47
C PHE A 163 26.17 18.52 -5.10
N ASN A 164 25.10 19.06 -5.70
CA ASN A 164 25.14 20.39 -6.32
C ASN A 164 25.44 21.48 -5.32
N LEU A 165 24.83 21.41 -4.13
CA LEU A 165 25.10 22.39 -3.08
C LEU A 165 26.57 22.37 -2.66
N VAL A 166 27.14 21.19 -2.43
CA VAL A 166 28.54 21.06 -1.97
C VAL A 166 29.52 21.42 -3.09
N ALA A 167 29.29 20.93 -4.31
CA ALA A 167 30.16 21.18 -5.46
C ALA A 167 30.18 22.67 -5.85
N VAL A 168 29.03 23.34 -5.89
CA VAL A 168 28.94 24.77 -6.29
C VAL A 168 29.38 25.72 -5.18
N SER A 169 29.17 25.38 -3.90
CA SER A 169 29.55 26.28 -2.79
C SER A 169 31.07 26.44 -2.62
N GLY A 170 31.91 25.66 -3.32
CA GLY A 170 33.37 25.83 -3.32
C GLY A 170 34.00 25.76 -1.93
N LEU A 171 33.34 25.09 -0.99
CA LEU A 171 33.79 25.01 0.39
C LEU A 171 35.08 24.19 0.43
N ARG A 172 36.15 24.73 1.05
CA ARG A 172 37.38 23.97 1.32
C ARG A 172 37.02 22.66 2.03
N ALA A 173 37.73 21.57 1.72
CA ALA A 173 37.45 20.23 2.24
C ALA A 173 37.22 20.20 3.77
N ASP A 174 38.01 20.97 4.54
CA ASP A 174 37.87 21.04 6.01
C ASP A 174 36.53 21.66 6.47
N LYS A 175 36.06 22.70 5.76
CA LYS A 175 34.75 23.32 6.03
C LYS A 175 33.59 22.44 5.58
N VAL A 176 33.78 21.68 4.50
CA VAL A 176 32.78 20.71 4.02
C VAL A 176 32.59 19.59 5.03
N ILE A 177 33.67 19.05 5.60
CA ILE A 177 33.59 17.96 6.58
C ILE A 177 32.88 18.42 7.86
N ALA A 178 33.17 19.63 8.34
CA ALA A 178 32.47 20.22 9.49
C ALA A 178 30.96 20.40 9.21
N LEU A 179 30.62 21.01 8.06
CA LEU A 179 29.23 21.23 7.65
C LEU A 179 28.48 19.92 7.38
N ALA A 180 29.14 18.91 6.82
CA ALA A 180 28.58 17.60 6.58
C ALA A 180 28.29 16.87 7.90
N ARG A 181 29.19 16.97 8.89
CA ARG A 181 28.97 16.40 10.23
C ARG A 181 27.75 17.01 10.90
N GLU A 182 27.60 18.33 10.83
CA GLU A 182 26.49 19.06 11.43
C GLU A 182 25.15 18.78 10.74
N ARG A 183 25.16 18.68 9.40
CA ARG A 183 23.97 18.27 8.65
C ARG A 183 23.59 16.82 8.89
N LEU A 184 24.58 15.93 8.99
CA LEU A 184 24.32 14.53 9.23
C LEU A 184 23.83 14.30 10.66
N SER A 185 24.33 15.04 11.66
CA SER A 185 23.85 14.96 13.04
C SER A 185 22.42 15.49 13.17
N THR A 186 22.09 16.61 12.52
CA THR A 186 20.71 17.16 12.50
C THR A 186 19.72 16.26 11.77
N ILE A 187 20.09 15.73 10.61
CA ILE A 187 19.28 14.72 9.89
C ILE A 187 19.15 13.46 10.74
N GLY A 188 20.22 13.01 11.39
CA GLY A 188 20.24 11.85 12.26
C GLY A 188 19.29 12.01 13.45
N MET A 189 19.29 13.19 14.09
CA MET A 189 18.38 13.51 15.18
C MET A 189 16.92 13.54 14.71
N GLY A 190 16.62 14.25 13.61
CA GLY A 190 15.26 14.26 13.04
C GLY A 190 14.78 12.86 12.65
N PHE A 191 15.66 12.05 12.07
CA PHE A 191 15.36 10.65 11.73
C PHE A 191 15.13 9.80 12.98
N ALA A 192 15.94 9.95 14.03
CA ALA A 192 15.75 9.23 15.29
C ALA A 192 14.39 9.56 15.92
N VAL A 193 13.97 10.83 15.90
CA VAL A 193 12.63 11.25 16.34
C VAL A 193 11.55 10.58 15.51
N CYS A 194 11.66 10.57 14.18
CA CYS A 194 10.71 9.87 13.30
C CYS A 194 10.61 8.37 13.61
N VAL A 195 11.75 7.70 13.81
CA VAL A 195 11.78 6.26 14.12
C VAL A 195 11.15 5.99 15.48
N PHE A 196 11.55 6.75 16.51
CA PHE A 196 11.00 6.63 17.86
C PHE A 196 9.46 6.77 17.86
N THR A 197 8.96 7.81 17.23
CA THR A 197 7.52 8.10 17.19
C THR A 197 6.74 7.15 16.29
N SER A 198 7.30 6.72 15.14
CA SER A 198 6.62 5.79 14.25
C SER A 198 6.54 4.36 14.80
N LEU A 199 7.56 3.91 15.54
CA LEU A 199 7.63 2.55 16.08
C LEU A 199 6.97 2.41 17.46
N LEU A 200 7.09 3.40 18.34
CA LEU A 200 6.61 3.27 19.73
C LEU A 200 5.20 3.80 19.95
N ILE A 201 4.76 4.78 19.17
CA ILE A 201 3.43 5.40 19.32
C ILE A 201 2.51 4.76 18.28
N PHE A 202 1.67 3.81 18.70
CA PHE A 202 0.65 3.13 17.88
C PHE A 202 1.14 2.67 16.49
N PRO A 203 2.17 1.81 16.38
CA PRO A 203 2.83 1.52 15.11
C PRO A 203 1.85 1.10 14.02
N MET A 204 2.04 1.65 12.81
CA MET A 204 1.24 1.31 11.63
C MET A 204 2.13 0.56 10.65
N TRP A 205 1.85 -0.73 10.49
CA TRP A 205 2.66 -1.66 9.70
C TRP A 205 2.06 -1.88 8.31
N ALA A 206 2.88 -1.71 7.28
CA ALA A 206 2.54 -2.05 5.91
C ALA A 206 2.40 -3.56 5.72
N SER A 207 3.16 -4.35 6.49
CA SER A 207 3.09 -5.81 6.49
C SER A 207 1.70 -6.33 6.88
N ASP A 208 1.14 -5.82 7.99
CA ASP A 208 -0.20 -6.20 8.46
C ASP A 208 -1.27 -5.80 7.44
N GLU A 209 -1.16 -4.59 6.90
CA GLU A 209 -2.13 -4.09 5.92
C GLU A 209 -2.08 -4.88 4.62
N LEU A 210 -0.88 -5.19 4.09
CA LEU A 210 -0.74 -6.05 2.91
C LEU A 210 -1.32 -7.43 3.16
N HIS A 211 -1.06 -8.02 4.32
CA HIS A 211 -1.56 -9.34 4.69
C HIS A 211 -3.09 -9.37 4.75
N ARG A 212 -3.70 -8.40 5.45
CA ARG A 212 -5.15 -8.22 5.57
C ARG A 212 -5.81 -7.98 4.21
N LEU A 213 -5.25 -7.07 3.40
CA LEU A 213 -5.76 -6.77 2.06
C LEU A 213 -5.65 -7.98 1.14
N THR A 214 -4.56 -8.74 1.22
CA THR A 214 -4.40 -9.98 0.44
C THR A 214 -5.52 -10.96 0.76
N SER A 215 -5.79 -11.23 2.05
CA SER A 215 -6.93 -12.07 2.45
C SER A 215 -8.29 -11.52 2.00
N SER A 216 -8.50 -10.21 2.10
CA SER A 216 -9.77 -9.59 1.69
C SER A 216 -10.03 -9.73 0.19
N LYS A 217 -8.99 -9.69 -0.65
CA LYS A 217 -9.13 -9.89 -2.10
C LYS A 217 -9.61 -11.29 -2.46
N PHE A 218 -9.19 -12.31 -1.72
CA PHE A 218 -9.73 -13.67 -1.91
C PHE A 218 -11.24 -13.71 -1.72
N ASP A 219 -11.74 -13.08 -0.65
CA ASP A 219 -13.17 -13.02 -0.37
C ASP A 219 -13.93 -12.20 -1.42
N LYS A 220 -13.37 -11.05 -1.84
CA LYS A 220 -13.92 -10.24 -2.93
C LYS A 220 -14.07 -11.02 -4.24
N LEU A 221 -13.03 -11.76 -4.63
CA LEU A 221 -13.07 -12.60 -5.82
C LEU A 221 -14.04 -13.77 -5.67
N ALA A 222 -14.13 -14.38 -4.48
CA ALA A 222 -15.12 -15.42 -4.20
C ALA A 222 -16.56 -14.92 -4.41
N CYS A 223 -16.88 -13.74 -3.85
CA CYS A 223 -18.17 -13.09 -4.05
C CYS A 223 -18.44 -12.79 -5.53
N CYS A 224 -17.45 -12.27 -6.26
CA CYS A 224 -17.59 -12.00 -7.69
C CYS A 224 -17.85 -13.28 -8.51
N ILE A 225 -17.22 -14.41 -8.19
CA ILE A 225 -17.48 -15.70 -8.86
C ILE A 225 -18.91 -16.16 -8.59
N GLU A 226 -19.34 -16.14 -7.32
CA GLU A 226 -20.67 -16.58 -6.92
C GLU A 226 -21.77 -15.70 -7.52
N ASP A 227 -21.58 -14.38 -7.49
CA ASP A 227 -22.52 -13.43 -8.06
C ASP A 227 -22.54 -13.53 -9.60
N CYS A 228 -21.41 -13.87 -10.24
CA CYS A 228 -21.36 -14.12 -11.69
C CYS A 228 -22.22 -15.34 -12.05
N MET A 229 -22.15 -16.42 -11.26
CA MET A 229 -22.99 -17.60 -11.49
C MET A 229 -24.46 -17.27 -11.25
N LYS A 230 -24.79 -16.54 -10.18
CA LYS A 230 -26.19 -16.14 -9.90
C LYS A 230 -26.76 -15.29 -11.02
N ALA A 231 -26.03 -14.28 -11.49
CA ALA A 231 -26.46 -13.39 -12.57
C ALA A 231 -26.61 -14.13 -13.90
N TYR A 232 -25.74 -15.11 -14.19
CA TYR A 232 -25.83 -15.88 -15.44
C TYR A 232 -27.11 -16.71 -15.50
N PHE A 233 -27.53 -17.27 -14.37
CA PHE A 233 -28.69 -18.15 -14.30
C PHE A 233 -29.96 -17.49 -13.73
N SER A 234 -29.93 -16.21 -13.35
CA SER A 234 -31.11 -15.46 -12.89
C SER A 234 -32.05 -15.10 -14.04
N VAL A 235 -31.55 -15.01 -15.28
CA VAL A 235 -32.37 -14.73 -16.47
C VAL A 235 -33.36 -15.85 -16.82
N VAL A 236 -33.20 -17.04 -16.23
CA VAL A 236 -34.14 -18.16 -16.39
C VAL A 236 -35.44 -17.96 -15.59
N ASN A 237 -35.44 -17.11 -14.56
CA ASN A 237 -36.59 -16.86 -13.71
C ASN A 237 -37.19 -15.48 -14.03
N GLU A 238 -38.25 -15.43 -14.83
CA GLU A 238 -38.85 -14.22 -15.44
C GLU A 238 -39.39 -13.12 -14.49
N ASN A 239 -39.08 -13.09 -13.18
CA ASN A 239 -39.77 -12.18 -12.22
C ASN A 239 -38.89 -11.31 -11.33
N GLU A 240 -37.58 -11.20 -11.54
CA GLU A 240 -36.76 -10.26 -10.75
C GLU A 240 -35.96 -9.33 -11.65
N SER A 241 -36.09 -8.02 -11.40
CA SER A 241 -35.29 -6.99 -12.05
C SER A 241 -33.80 -7.34 -11.89
N MET A 242 -33.09 -7.45 -13.02
CA MET A 242 -31.66 -7.75 -13.09
C MET A 242 -30.90 -7.02 -11.97
N PRO A 243 -30.39 -7.72 -10.94
CA PRO A 243 -29.52 -7.09 -9.98
C PRO A 243 -28.28 -6.68 -10.76
N ARG A 244 -28.11 -5.37 -10.99
CA ARG A 244 -26.90 -4.83 -11.61
C ARG A 244 -25.72 -5.29 -10.77
N MET A 245 -25.00 -6.25 -11.30
CA MET A 245 -23.91 -6.90 -10.62
C MET A 245 -22.83 -5.86 -10.32
N ASN A 246 -22.49 -5.70 -9.03
CA ASN A 246 -21.49 -4.74 -8.62
C ASN A 246 -20.08 -5.35 -8.73
N PHE A 247 -19.52 -5.34 -9.95
CA PHE A 247 -18.11 -5.73 -10.20
C PHE A 247 -17.09 -4.72 -9.64
N GLY A 248 -17.52 -3.75 -8.82
CA GLY A 248 -16.64 -2.80 -8.14
C GLY A 248 -15.52 -3.51 -7.37
N ASP A 249 -15.81 -4.62 -6.71
CA ASP A 249 -14.82 -5.41 -6.00
C ASP A 249 -13.76 -6.03 -6.91
N CYS A 250 -14.17 -6.66 -8.00
CA CYS A 250 -13.25 -7.22 -9.01
C CYS A 250 -12.33 -6.13 -9.61
N LYS A 251 -12.90 -4.96 -9.91
CA LYS A 251 -12.16 -3.79 -10.40
C LYS A 251 -11.16 -3.27 -9.37
N THR A 252 -11.49 -3.27 -8.07
CA THR A 252 -10.55 -2.88 -7.01
C THR A 252 -9.36 -3.85 -6.92
N VAL A 253 -9.60 -5.15 -7.12
CA VAL A 253 -8.53 -6.16 -7.19
C VAL A 253 -7.64 -5.89 -8.39
N LEU A 254 -8.22 -5.65 -9.56
CA LEU A 254 -7.48 -5.42 -10.81
C LEU A 254 -6.52 -4.22 -10.72
N HIS A 255 -6.97 -3.11 -10.10
CA HIS A 255 -6.16 -1.89 -9.94
C HIS A 255 -5.22 -1.91 -8.72
N SER A 256 -5.14 -3.01 -7.97
CA SER A 256 -4.38 -3.05 -6.70
C SER A 256 -2.84 -3.11 -6.85
N LYS A 257 -2.31 -3.30 -8.07
CA LYS A 257 -0.88 -3.58 -8.31
C LYS A 257 0.08 -2.58 -7.66
N SER A 258 -0.13 -1.28 -7.87
CA SER A 258 0.76 -0.25 -7.34
C SER A 258 0.75 -0.21 -5.81
N SER A 259 -0.43 -0.42 -5.20
CA SER A 259 -0.60 -0.47 -3.74
C SER A 259 0.07 -1.69 -3.12
N ASP A 260 -0.07 -2.87 -3.74
CA ASP A 260 0.53 -4.09 -3.20
C ASP A 260 2.05 -4.01 -3.21
N GLU A 261 2.60 -3.56 -4.33
CA GLU A 261 4.03 -3.47 -4.48
C GLU A 261 4.63 -2.34 -3.61
N SER A 262 3.91 -1.25 -3.32
CA SER A 262 4.39 -0.23 -2.37
C SER A 262 4.37 -0.75 -0.94
N LEU A 263 3.29 -1.40 -0.50
CA LEU A 263 3.19 -2.02 0.82
C LEU A 263 4.26 -3.10 1.02
N ALA A 264 4.48 -3.96 0.03
CA ALA A 264 5.52 -4.99 0.10
C ALA A 264 6.94 -4.40 0.14
N ASN A 265 7.18 -3.25 -0.50
CA ASN A 265 8.45 -2.56 -0.38
C ASN A 265 8.64 -1.99 1.02
N PHE A 266 7.61 -1.36 1.60
CA PHE A 266 7.67 -0.81 2.96
C PHE A 266 7.85 -1.92 4.00
N ALA A 267 7.13 -3.03 3.86
CA ALA A 267 7.20 -4.20 4.72
C ALA A 267 8.63 -4.78 4.85
N ARG A 268 9.47 -4.68 3.80
CA ARG A 268 10.89 -5.13 3.85
C ARG A 268 11.76 -4.30 4.76
N TRP A 269 11.38 -3.06 5.03
CA TRP A 269 12.12 -2.16 5.91
C TRP A 269 11.60 -2.21 7.34
N GLU A 270 10.57 -2.98 7.63
CA GLU A 270 10.03 -3.05 8.99
C GLU A 270 10.94 -3.92 9.86
N PRO A 271 11.21 -3.52 11.12
CA PRO A 271 11.82 -4.42 12.10
C PRO A 271 10.90 -5.62 12.36
N TRP A 272 11.41 -6.62 13.09
CA TRP A 272 10.58 -7.75 13.53
C TRP A 272 9.37 -7.22 14.30
N HIS A 273 8.17 -7.55 13.82
CA HIS A 273 6.94 -7.26 14.55
C HIS A 273 5.88 -8.35 14.37
N GLY A 274 5.01 -8.48 15.38
CA GLY A 274 3.86 -9.38 15.34
C GLY A 274 4.22 -10.82 14.96
N ARG A 275 3.60 -11.31 13.87
CA ARG A 275 3.79 -12.66 13.34
C ARG A 275 4.76 -12.70 12.14
N PHE A 276 5.41 -11.58 11.83
CA PHE A 276 6.32 -11.45 10.69
C PHE A 276 7.76 -11.35 11.16
N GLY A 277 8.62 -12.25 10.67
CA GLY A 277 10.06 -12.18 10.89
C GLY A 277 10.76 -11.15 10.00
N LEU A 278 12.03 -10.86 10.29
CA LEU A 278 12.86 -9.88 9.55
C LEU A 278 13.05 -10.19 8.06
N CYS A 279 12.98 -11.47 7.67
CA CYS A 279 13.19 -11.93 6.30
C CYS A 279 11.94 -12.65 5.76
N TYR A 280 10.78 -12.01 5.88
CA TYR A 280 9.52 -12.59 5.44
C TYR A 280 9.39 -12.61 3.89
N PRO A 281 8.77 -13.64 3.28
CA PRO A 281 8.74 -13.83 1.83
C PRO A 281 7.71 -12.92 1.12
N TRP A 282 7.89 -11.59 1.18
CA TRP A 282 6.98 -10.62 0.57
C TRP A 282 6.85 -10.76 -0.97
N GLU A 283 7.83 -11.35 -1.65
CA GLU A 283 7.74 -11.64 -3.09
C GLU A 283 6.60 -12.62 -3.41
N LYS A 284 6.31 -13.58 -2.50
CA LYS A 284 5.19 -14.51 -2.67
C LYS A 284 3.84 -13.80 -2.61
N TYR A 285 3.69 -12.76 -1.77
CA TYR A 285 2.48 -11.94 -1.74
C TYR A 285 2.25 -11.21 -3.07
N ILE A 286 3.33 -10.73 -3.71
CA ILE A 286 3.24 -10.07 -5.02
C ILE A 286 2.84 -11.06 -6.12
N GLN A 287 3.39 -12.27 -6.10
CA GLN A 287 3.03 -13.36 -7.03
C GLN A 287 1.56 -13.77 -6.88
N ILE A 288 1.10 -14.00 -5.64
CA ILE A 288 -0.31 -14.29 -5.34
C ILE A 288 -1.20 -13.12 -5.80
N GLY A 289 -0.79 -11.88 -5.56
CA GLY A 289 -1.47 -10.67 -6.04
C GLY A 289 -1.59 -10.61 -7.57
N GLU A 290 -0.58 -11.08 -8.30
CA GLU A 290 -0.60 -11.15 -9.77
C GLU A 290 -1.63 -12.17 -10.26
N LEU A 291 -1.61 -13.38 -9.71
CA LEU A 291 -2.60 -14.42 -10.02
C LEU A 291 -4.04 -13.97 -9.70
N MET A 292 -4.25 -13.28 -8.59
CA MET A 292 -5.55 -12.70 -8.24
C MET A 292 -6.02 -11.65 -9.27
N ARG A 293 -5.12 -10.83 -9.81
CA ARG A 293 -5.44 -9.85 -10.87
C ARG A 293 -5.76 -10.52 -12.20
N GLU A 294 -5.02 -11.56 -12.56
CA GLU A 294 -5.35 -12.37 -13.75
C GLU A 294 -6.73 -13.01 -13.62
N MET A 295 -7.04 -13.57 -12.46
CA MET A 295 -8.37 -14.12 -12.15
C MET A 295 -9.46 -13.06 -12.22
N ALA A 296 -9.21 -11.87 -11.67
CA ALA A 296 -10.12 -10.72 -11.78
C ALA A 296 -10.41 -10.38 -13.26
N SER A 297 -9.38 -10.36 -14.11
CA SER A 297 -9.54 -10.12 -15.55
C SER A 297 -10.40 -11.19 -16.23
N ILE A 298 -10.27 -12.46 -15.84
CA ILE A 298 -11.08 -13.56 -16.38
C ILE A 298 -12.55 -13.41 -15.93
N ILE A 299 -12.79 -13.11 -14.66
CA ILE A 299 -14.13 -12.87 -14.12
C ILE A 299 -14.80 -11.67 -14.81
N MET A 300 -14.06 -10.58 -15.04
CA MET A 300 -14.55 -9.45 -15.83
C MET A 300 -14.85 -9.83 -17.29
N SER A 301 -14.13 -10.79 -17.87
CA SER A 301 -14.45 -11.29 -19.22
C SER A 301 -15.76 -12.09 -19.23
N MET A 302 -16.12 -12.76 -18.12
CA MET A 302 -17.42 -13.42 -17.98
C MET A 302 -18.57 -12.41 -17.89
N GLN A 303 -18.33 -11.19 -17.39
CA GLN A 303 -19.30 -10.10 -17.46
C GLN A 303 -19.73 -9.78 -18.89
N ALA A 304 -18.79 -9.73 -19.84
CA ALA A 304 -19.12 -9.51 -21.24
C ALA A 304 -20.00 -10.64 -21.83
N CYS A 305 -19.92 -11.85 -21.27
CA CYS A 305 -20.82 -12.94 -21.65
C CYS A 305 -22.23 -12.76 -21.07
N LEU A 306 -22.37 -12.10 -19.92
CA LEU A 306 -23.64 -11.79 -19.25
C LEU A 306 -24.40 -10.64 -19.93
N GLU A 307 -23.68 -9.63 -20.41
CA GLU A 307 -24.25 -8.44 -21.04
C GLU A 307 -24.55 -8.64 -22.54
N SER A 308 -24.21 -9.81 -23.09
CA SER A 308 -24.42 -10.11 -24.49
C SER A 308 -25.92 -10.27 -24.82
N PRO A 309 -26.43 -9.67 -25.90
CA PRO A 309 -27.83 -9.83 -26.33
C PRO A 309 -28.16 -11.25 -26.83
N LEU A 310 -27.16 -12.13 -26.92
CA LEU A 310 -27.24 -13.51 -27.43
C LEU A 310 -27.50 -14.54 -26.32
N GLN A 311 -28.29 -14.18 -25.31
CA GLN A 311 -28.49 -14.99 -24.13
C GLN A 311 -29.11 -16.36 -24.49
N PRO A 312 -28.54 -17.50 -24.03
CA PRO A 312 -28.94 -18.81 -24.52
C PRO A 312 -30.39 -19.16 -24.17
N SER A 313 -31.05 -19.93 -25.02
CA SER A 313 -32.40 -20.45 -24.79
C SER A 313 -32.52 -21.21 -23.46
N THR A 314 -33.68 -21.09 -22.81
CA THR A 314 -34.02 -21.69 -21.51
C THR A 314 -33.66 -23.19 -21.34
N PRO A 315 -33.83 -24.08 -22.34
CA PRO A 315 -33.50 -25.50 -22.15
C PRO A 315 -32.00 -25.78 -22.07
N LEU A 316 -31.16 -25.03 -22.80
CA LEU A 316 -29.69 -25.23 -22.78
C LEU A 316 -29.10 -24.75 -21.46
N GLN A 317 -29.60 -23.63 -20.93
CA GLN A 317 -29.21 -23.13 -19.61
C GLN A 317 -29.58 -24.12 -18.50
N HIS A 318 -30.73 -24.78 -18.58
CA HIS A 318 -31.16 -25.73 -17.54
C HIS A 318 -30.24 -26.95 -17.40
N VAL A 319 -29.60 -27.41 -18.48
CA VAL A 319 -28.67 -28.54 -18.46
C VAL A 319 -27.37 -28.19 -17.73
N ILE A 320 -26.89 -26.96 -17.88
CA ILE A 320 -25.60 -26.51 -17.31
C ILE A 320 -25.73 -25.80 -15.97
N LYS A 321 -26.94 -25.37 -15.59
CA LYS A 321 -27.22 -24.54 -14.41
C LYS A 321 -26.68 -25.14 -13.12
N GLU A 322 -27.09 -26.35 -12.78
CA GLU A 322 -26.70 -27.00 -11.53
C GLU A 322 -25.18 -27.29 -11.47
N PRO A 323 -24.55 -27.93 -12.47
CA PRO A 323 -23.10 -28.14 -12.48
C PRO A 323 -22.29 -26.84 -12.34
N CYS A 324 -22.64 -25.79 -13.10
CA CYS A 324 -21.91 -24.51 -13.07
C CYS A 324 -22.12 -23.76 -11.75
N LYS A 325 -23.34 -23.79 -11.18
CA LYS A 325 -23.64 -23.17 -9.89
C LYS A 325 -22.88 -23.86 -8.76
N ASN A 326 -22.83 -25.19 -8.78
CA ASN A 326 -22.06 -25.98 -7.81
C ASN A 326 -20.55 -25.74 -7.96
N ALA A 327 -20.05 -25.67 -9.20
CA ALA A 327 -18.66 -25.29 -9.48
C ALA A 327 -18.32 -23.90 -8.93
N GLY A 328 -19.14 -22.88 -9.21
CA GLY A 328 -18.91 -21.52 -8.71
C GLY A 328 -18.95 -21.40 -7.18
N LEU A 329 -19.89 -22.07 -6.52
CA LEU A 329 -19.96 -22.11 -5.05
C LEU A 329 -18.74 -22.83 -4.47
N SER A 330 -18.30 -23.94 -5.08
CA SER A 330 -17.11 -24.66 -4.66
C SER A 330 -15.83 -23.84 -4.85
N LEU A 331 -15.71 -23.08 -5.94
CA LEU A 331 -14.64 -22.13 -6.18
C LEU A 331 -14.65 -20.99 -5.16
N GLY A 332 -15.82 -20.40 -4.89
CA GLY A 332 -15.99 -19.35 -3.89
C GLY A 332 -15.58 -19.81 -2.48
N LEU A 333 -16.01 -21.01 -2.07
CA LEU A 333 -15.59 -21.61 -0.80
C LEU A 333 -14.07 -21.86 -0.75
N THR A 334 -13.50 -22.37 -1.84
CA THR A 334 -12.05 -22.62 -1.94
C THR A 334 -11.26 -21.32 -1.82
N MET A 335 -11.68 -20.27 -2.52
CA MET A 335 -11.07 -18.94 -2.45
C MET A 335 -11.10 -18.38 -1.03
N ARG A 336 -12.25 -18.47 -0.33
CA ARG A 336 -12.35 -18.04 1.07
C ARG A 336 -11.45 -18.85 2.00
N GLU A 337 -11.31 -20.15 1.76
CA GLU A 337 -10.42 -21.00 2.54
C GLU A 337 -8.95 -20.62 2.34
N LEU A 338 -8.53 -20.35 1.10
CA LEU A 338 -7.19 -19.84 0.80
C LEU A 338 -6.94 -18.50 1.49
N GLY A 339 -7.89 -17.57 1.43
CA GLY A 339 -7.82 -16.29 2.15
C GLY A 339 -7.69 -16.46 3.66
N LYS A 340 -8.52 -17.33 4.26
CA LYS A 340 -8.46 -17.66 5.70
C LYS A 340 -7.15 -18.32 6.10
N SER A 341 -6.59 -19.19 5.24
CA SER A 341 -5.28 -19.81 5.46
C SER A 341 -4.19 -18.75 5.56
N ILE A 342 -4.16 -17.78 4.64
CA ILE A 342 -3.24 -16.64 4.71
C ILE A 342 -3.49 -15.84 5.99
N MET A 343 -4.71 -15.35 6.22
CA MET A 343 -5.05 -14.47 7.36
C MET A 343 -4.69 -15.07 8.73
N ASN A 344 -4.84 -16.40 8.85
CA ASN A 344 -4.55 -17.12 10.08
C ASN A 344 -3.13 -17.70 10.12
N MET A 345 -2.36 -17.57 9.05
CA MET A 345 -1.03 -18.18 8.87
C MET A 345 -1.03 -19.68 9.15
N LYS A 346 -2.04 -20.37 8.61
CA LYS A 346 -2.22 -21.81 8.75
C LYS A 346 -1.92 -22.50 7.42
N PRO A 347 -1.25 -23.66 7.43
CA PRO A 347 -0.95 -24.40 6.20
C PRO A 347 -2.24 -24.76 5.46
N CYS A 348 -2.22 -24.59 4.14
CA CYS A 348 -3.32 -25.00 3.27
C CYS A 348 -3.11 -26.46 2.87
N GLN A 349 -4.12 -27.30 2.92
CA GLN A 349 -4.04 -28.66 2.38
C GLN A 349 -4.24 -28.66 0.85
N ALA A 350 -3.42 -27.88 0.14
CA ALA A 350 -3.59 -27.66 -1.30
C ALA A 350 -3.43 -28.97 -2.08
N LYS A 351 -2.32 -29.68 -1.86
CA LYS A 351 -1.97 -30.91 -2.59
C LYS A 351 -2.92 -32.08 -2.29
N THR A 352 -3.41 -32.19 -1.06
CA THR A 352 -4.17 -33.36 -0.58
C THR A 352 -5.69 -33.20 -0.71
N VAL A 353 -6.22 -31.98 -0.59
CA VAL A 353 -7.67 -31.75 -0.54
C VAL A 353 -8.12 -30.80 -1.65
N THR A 354 -7.47 -29.65 -1.79
CA THR A 354 -7.97 -28.58 -2.68
C THR A 354 -7.77 -28.92 -4.16
N VAL A 355 -6.57 -29.35 -4.55
CA VAL A 355 -6.24 -29.66 -5.95
C VAL A 355 -7.08 -30.82 -6.50
N PRO A 356 -7.23 -31.98 -5.82
CA PRO A 356 -8.09 -33.06 -6.30
C PRO A 356 -9.56 -32.62 -6.48
N LYS A 357 -10.06 -31.79 -5.56
CA LYS A 357 -11.43 -31.25 -5.64
C LYS A 357 -11.61 -30.36 -6.87
N LEU A 358 -10.64 -29.49 -7.17
CA LEU A 358 -10.67 -28.63 -8.36
C LEU A 358 -10.57 -29.44 -9.65
N GLN A 359 -9.73 -30.48 -9.67
CA GLN A 359 -9.60 -31.38 -10.82
C GLN A 359 -10.91 -32.15 -11.11
N ALA A 360 -11.62 -32.59 -10.07
CA ALA A 360 -12.94 -33.21 -10.22
C ALA A 360 -13.96 -32.25 -10.85
N ILE A 361 -14.01 -31.00 -10.38
CA ILE A 361 -14.89 -29.95 -10.94
C ILE A 361 -14.53 -29.69 -12.41
N LYS A 362 -13.24 -29.60 -12.72
CA LYS A 362 -12.77 -29.40 -14.09
C LYS A 362 -13.23 -30.54 -15.01
N LEU A 363 -13.12 -31.78 -14.56
CA LEU A 363 -13.57 -32.96 -15.31
C LEU A 363 -15.10 -32.93 -15.55
N GLU A 364 -15.90 -32.60 -14.53
CA GLU A 364 -17.36 -32.42 -14.70
C GLU A 364 -17.69 -31.36 -15.75
N LEU A 365 -17.00 -30.21 -15.73
CA LEU A 365 -17.21 -29.16 -16.72
C LEU A 365 -16.80 -29.60 -18.13
N ILE A 366 -15.72 -30.39 -18.28
CA ILE A 366 -15.28 -30.91 -19.58
C ILE A 366 -16.31 -31.87 -20.16
N VAL A 367 -16.83 -32.78 -19.33
CA VAL A 367 -17.91 -33.71 -19.72
C VAL A 367 -19.15 -32.93 -20.14
N LEU A 368 -19.50 -31.87 -19.41
CA LEU A 368 -20.62 -30.99 -19.73
C LEU A 368 -20.44 -30.30 -21.08
N SER A 369 -19.24 -29.79 -21.36
CA SER A 369 -18.89 -29.13 -22.62
C SER A 369 -18.85 -30.07 -23.83
N THR A 370 -18.66 -31.37 -23.63
CA THR A 370 -18.56 -32.38 -24.70
C THR A 370 -19.85 -33.19 -24.90
N SER A 371 -20.87 -32.94 -24.08
CA SER A 371 -22.16 -33.60 -24.14
C SER A 371 -22.83 -33.44 -25.51
N SER A 372 -23.41 -34.53 -26.03
CA SER A 372 -24.16 -34.53 -27.29
C SER A 372 -25.33 -33.55 -27.30
N LYS A 373 -25.88 -33.21 -26.12
CA LYS A 373 -26.93 -32.19 -25.93
C LYS A 373 -26.47 -30.78 -26.33
N LEU A 374 -25.17 -30.47 -26.22
CA LEU A 374 -24.59 -29.18 -26.64
C LEU A 374 -24.14 -29.20 -28.11
N LYS A 375 -23.83 -30.40 -28.64
CA LYS A 375 -23.31 -30.64 -30.00
C LYS A 375 -24.42 -30.64 -31.07
N GLY A 376 -25.67 -30.90 -30.70
CA GLY A 376 -26.82 -30.93 -31.61
C GLY A 376 -27.33 -29.55 -32.06
N ALA A 377 -26.83 -28.46 -31.47
CA ALA A 377 -27.24 -27.09 -31.78
C ALA A 377 -26.03 -26.30 -32.32
N ALA A 378 -25.78 -26.35 -33.62
CA ALA A 378 -24.79 -25.49 -34.29
C ALA A 378 -25.30 -24.04 -34.43
N ASN A 379 -25.64 -23.42 -33.29
CA ASN A 379 -26.19 -22.07 -33.19
C ASN A 379 -25.27 -21.18 -32.34
N VAL A 380 -25.37 -19.86 -32.53
CA VAL A 380 -24.59 -18.83 -31.80
C VAL A 380 -24.70 -18.97 -30.27
N GLU A 381 -25.82 -19.50 -29.76
CA GLU A 381 -26.03 -19.80 -28.34
C GLU A 381 -25.09 -20.88 -27.78
N SER A 382 -24.78 -21.91 -28.58
CA SER A 382 -23.86 -22.99 -28.19
C SER A 382 -22.43 -22.45 -28.05
N ILE A 383 -22.05 -21.49 -28.90
CA ILE A 383 -20.77 -20.79 -28.81
C ILE A 383 -20.71 -19.93 -27.54
N ALA A 384 -21.78 -19.22 -27.19
CA ALA A 384 -21.84 -18.41 -25.98
C ALA A 384 -21.72 -19.28 -24.70
N VAL A 385 -22.43 -20.42 -24.67
CA VAL A 385 -22.33 -21.40 -23.57
C VAL A 385 -20.94 -22.02 -23.49
N ALA A 386 -20.36 -22.43 -24.63
CA ALA A 386 -19.01 -22.99 -24.67
C ALA A 386 -17.96 -21.98 -24.18
N ASN A 387 -18.09 -20.70 -24.56
CA ASN A 387 -17.20 -19.65 -24.09
C ASN A 387 -17.33 -19.42 -22.57
N PHE A 388 -18.56 -19.43 -22.04
CA PHE A 388 -18.78 -19.35 -20.60
C PHE A 388 -18.15 -20.52 -19.85
N LEU A 389 -18.36 -21.76 -20.31
CA LEU A 389 -17.76 -22.97 -19.72
C LEU A 389 -16.23 -22.91 -19.78
N PHE A 390 -15.68 -22.46 -20.90
CA PHE A 390 -14.24 -22.28 -21.06
C PHE A 390 -13.65 -21.26 -20.08
N LEU A 391 -14.31 -20.11 -19.90
CA LEU A 391 -13.89 -19.11 -18.91
C LEU A 391 -13.99 -19.67 -17.48
N LEU A 392 -15.03 -20.44 -17.17
CA LEU A 392 -15.18 -21.09 -15.87
C LEU A 392 -14.05 -22.11 -15.62
N MET A 393 -13.71 -22.94 -16.61
CA MET A 393 -12.55 -23.85 -16.52
C MET A 393 -11.24 -23.09 -16.31
N LYS A 394 -11.04 -21.95 -16.99
CA LYS A 394 -9.87 -21.09 -16.76
C LYS A 394 -9.82 -20.55 -15.33
N ILE A 395 -10.96 -20.23 -14.72
CA ILE A 395 -11.00 -19.84 -13.30
C ILE A 395 -10.57 -21.02 -12.43
N VAL A 396 -11.08 -22.24 -12.68
CA VAL A 396 -10.67 -23.44 -11.93
C VAL A 396 -9.15 -23.63 -12.00
N ASP A 397 -8.56 -23.54 -13.19
CA ASP A 397 -7.11 -23.68 -13.39
C ASP A 397 -6.32 -22.61 -12.62
N LYS A 398 -6.81 -21.37 -12.60
CA LYS A 398 -6.17 -20.28 -11.85
C LYS A 398 -6.31 -20.45 -10.34
N VAL A 399 -7.43 -20.96 -9.84
CA VAL A 399 -7.59 -21.29 -8.41
C VAL A 399 -6.67 -22.43 -8.00
N GLU A 400 -6.43 -23.41 -8.88
CA GLU A 400 -5.48 -24.51 -8.63
C GLU A 400 -4.05 -23.99 -8.46
N VAL A 401 -3.57 -23.18 -9.40
CA VAL A 401 -2.24 -22.54 -9.32
C VAL A 401 -2.15 -21.64 -8.09
N LEU A 402 -3.20 -20.88 -7.80
CA LEU A 402 -3.25 -20.01 -6.62
C LEU A 402 -3.17 -20.81 -5.32
N ALA A 403 -3.84 -21.96 -5.23
CA ALA A 403 -3.75 -22.84 -4.07
C ALA A 403 -2.32 -23.37 -3.85
N GLN A 404 -1.62 -23.72 -4.93
CA GLN A 404 -0.22 -24.15 -4.86
C GLN A 404 0.72 -23.03 -4.39
N GLU A 405 0.53 -21.80 -4.85
CA GLU A 405 1.33 -20.66 -4.40
C GLU A 405 1.06 -20.26 -2.94
N VAL A 406 -0.19 -20.40 -2.47
CA VAL A 406 -0.53 -20.19 -1.06
C VAL A 406 0.10 -21.26 -0.16
N ASP A 407 0.12 -22.52 -0.60
CA ASP A 407 0.80 -23.61 0.09
C ASP A 407 2.32 -23.38 0.14
N ALA A 408 2.93 -23.03 -0.99
CA ALA A 408 4.36 -22.68 -1.07
C ALA A 408 4.71 -21.46 -0.21
N LEU A 409 3.84 -20.46 -0.12
CA LEU A 409 3.99 -19.35 0.82
C LEU A 409 4.00 -19.87 2.26
N GLY A 410 3.09 -20.77 2.62
CA GLY A 410 3.03 -21.37 3.95
C GLY A 410 4.28 -22.16 4.32
N GLU A 411 4.84 -22.93 3.37
CA GLU A 411 6.10 -23.66 3.54
C GLU A 411 7.28 -22.71 3.81
N VAL A 412 7.42 -21.65 3.00
CA VAL A 412 8.55 -20.69 3.14
C VAL A 412 8.38 -19.77 4.35
N ALA A 413 7.15 -19.38 4.68
CA ALA A 413 6.84 -18.51 5.82
C ALA A 413 6.76 -19.26 7.16
N GLY A 414 6.77 -20.60 7.14
CA GLY A 414 6.71 -21.43 8.35
C GLY A 414 5.33 -21.42 9.02
N PHE A 415 4.25 -21.51 8.24
CA PHE A 415 2.88 -21.58 8.78
C PHE A 415 2.72 -22.80 9.69
N GLN A 416 2.25 -22.59 10.91
CA GLN A 416 2.14 -23.66 11.90
C GLN A 416 0.77 -24.35 11.81
N SER A 417 0.80 -25.68 11.73
CA SER A 417 -0.37 -26.52 11.98
C SER A 417 -0.56 -26.58 13.49
N LYS A 418 -1.62 -25.96 14.00
CA LYS A 418 -1.90 -25.90 15.44
C LYS A 418 -2.80 -27.03 15.86
#